data_AF-A0A7S2VK13-F1
#
_entry.id   AF-A0A7S2VK13-F1
#
_cell.length_a   1.000
_cell.length_b   1.000
_cell.length_c   1.000
_cell.angle_alpha   90.00
_cell.angle_beta   90.00
_cell.angle_gamma   90.00
#
_symmetry.space_group_name_H-M   'P 1'
#
loop_
_entity.id
_entity.type
_entity.pdbx_description
1 polymer ?
#
loop_
_entity_poly.entity_id
_entity_poly.type
_entity_poly.pdbx_seq_one_letter_code
_entity_poly.pdbx_strand_id
1 'polypeptide(L)'
;ISLMSAGILDMRRSRQSKASSLLRLREFLRQESIPVGLAAEVQRQAHERFEEAALYHEDQVDALARLSRTTRMKLICAIRMPALVTHDFWRIWSCISMNALKALCLKAVDFRYLRSEDDLFLPGEPMSEALYIADGQHVYAQTPSTSMVDDVVSSSVEGDTWVCEAALWSM
;
A
#
# COMPACT_ATOMS: atom_id res chain seq x y z
N ILE A 1 32.62 -4.50 22.81
CA ILE A 1 33.16 -4.72 21.43
C ILE A 1 32.21 -5.58 20.56
N SER A 2 31.25 -6.35 21.11
CA SER A 2 30.40 -7.25 20.30
C SER A 2 29.18 -6.63 19.57
N LEU A 3 28.62 -5.50 20.02
CA LEU A 3 27.40 -4.93 19.41
C LEU A 3 27.64 -4.26 18.04
N MET A 4 28.77 -3.57 17.86
CA MET A 4 29.11 -2.96 16.56
C MET A 4 29.40 -4.00 15.49
N SER A 5 29.99 -5.14 15.87
CA SER A 5 30.31 -6.22 14.94
C SER A 5 29.05 -6.90 14.39
N ALA A 6 28.01 -7.08 15.22
CA ALA A 6 26.73 -7.66 14.81
C ALA A 6 26.02 -6.76 13.78
N GLY A 7 25.91 -5.45 14.03
CA GLY A 7 25.26 -4.52 13.11
C GLY A 7 25.93 -4.44 11.73
N ILE A 8 27.26 -4.53 11.66
CA ILE A 8 28.00 -4.55 10.39
C ILE A 8 27.72 -5.83 9.60
N LEU A 9 27.64 -6.98 10.28
CA LEU A 9 27.32 -8.26 9.64
C LEU A 9 25.90 -8.27 9.08
N ASP A 10 24.92 -7.74 9.83
CA ASP A 10 23.53 -7.66 9.37
C ASP A 10 23.38 -6.71 8.18
N MET A 11 24.04 -5.55 8.20
CA MET A 11 24.06 -4.64 7.07
C MET A 11 24.67 -5.30 5.82
N ARG A 12 25.78 -6.02 5.98
CA ARG A 12 26.44 -6.73 4.87
C ARG A 12 25.52 -7.82 4.31
N ARG A 13 24.85 -8.57 5.17
CA ARG A 13 23.90 -9.63 4.78
C ARG A 13 22.72 -9.05 4.02
N SER A 14 22.15 -7.94 4.47
CA SER A 14 21.06 -7.24 3.79
C SER A 14 21.48 -6.79 2.38
N ARG A 15 22.65 -6.14 2.25
CA ARG A 15 23.20 -5.72 0.95
C ARG A 15 23.44 -6.88 0.00
N GLN A 16 24.00 -7.98 0.50
CA GLN A 16 24.26 -9.17 -0.30
C GLN A 16 22.96 -9.82 -0.78
N SER A 17 21.94 -9.87 0.07
CA SER A 17 20.60 -10.37 -0.30
C SER A 17 20.00 -9.54 -1.44
N LYS A 18 19.99 -8.21 -1.32
CA LYS A 18 19.50 -7.28 -2.36
C LYS A 18 20.21 -7.50 -3.70
N ALA A 19 21.54 -7.53 -3.70
CA ALA A 19 22.34 -7.74 -4.91
C ALA A 19 22.02 -9.10 -5.56
N SER A 20 21.88 -10.16 -4.76
CA SER A 20 21.53 -11.49 -5.29
C SER A 20 20.14 -11.54 -5.91
N SER A 21 19.15 -10.86 -5.34
CA SER A 21 17.80 -10.77 -5.88
C SER A 21 17.75 -10.01 -7.21
N LEU A 22 18.46 -8.88 -7.31
CA LEU A 22 18.55 -8.10 -8.56
C LEU A 22 19.23 -8.87 -9.68
N LEU A 23 20.29 -9.64 -9.37
CA LEU A 23 20.95 -10.50 -10.36
C LEU A 23 19.99 -11.59 -10.88
N ARG A 24 19.25 -12.25 -9.99
CA ARG A 24 18.25 -13.26 -10.38
C ARG A 24 17.14 -12.67 -11.24
N LEU A 25 16.65 -11.47 -10.90
CA LEU A 25 15.65 -10.76 -11.71
C LEU A 25 16.19 -10.50 -13.13
N ARG A 26 17.44 -10.04 -13.25
CA ARG A 26 18.07 -9.82 -14.56
C ARG A 26 18.21 -11.11 -15.37
N GLU A 27 18.61 -12.21 -14.74
CA GLU A 27 18.70 -13.52 -15.38
C GLU A 27 17.33 -14.00 -15.87
N PHE A 28 16.31 -13.86 -15.03
CA PHE A 28 14.92 -14.20 -15.36
C PHE A 28 14.41 -13.41 -16.58
N LEU A 29 14.53 -12.07 -16.56
CA LEU A 29 14.07 -11.23 -17.68
C LEU A 29 14.76 -11.58 -19.00
N ARG A 30 16.04 -11.96 -18.95
CA ARG A 30 16.79 -12.42 -20.12
C ARG A 30 16.30 -13.79 -20.60
N GLN A 31 16.04 -14.72 -19.68
CA GLN A 31 15.55 -16.05 -19.99
C GLN A 31 14.19 -16.01 -20.68
N GLU A 32 13.28 -15.15 -20.21
CA GLU A 32 11.94 -14.97 -20.77
C GLU A 32 11.94 -14.07 -22.03
N SER A 33 13.11 -13.68 -22.53
CA SER A 33 13.27 -12.83 -23.74
C SER A 33 12.45 -11.54 -23.69
N ILE A 34 12.36 -10.92 -22.50
CA ILE A 34 11.62 -9.68 -22.31
C ILE A 34 12.27 -8.55 -23.15
N PRO A 35 11.49 -7.72 -23.86
CA PRO A 35 12.03 -6.59 -24.60
C PRO A 35 12.90 -5.68 -23.73
N VAL A 36 14.02 -5.20 -24.28
CA VAL A 36 15.06 -4.47 -23.52
C VAL A 36 14.49 -3.25 -22.79
N GLY A 37 13.55 -2.53 -23.41
CA GLY A 37 12.89 -1.37 -22.78
C GLY A 37 12.15 -1.73 -21.50
N LEU A 38 11.25 -2.71 -21.58
CA LEU A 38 10.48 -3.20 -20.43
C LEU A 38 11.39 -3.83 -19.37
N ALA A 39 12.41 -4.58 -19.78
CA ALA A 39 13.37 -5.16 -18.85
C ALA A 39 14.14 -4.09 -18.05
N ALA A 40 14.51 -2.98 -18.70
CA ALA A 40 15.18 -1.87 -18.04
C ALA A 40 14.25 -1.15 -17.04
N GLU A 41 12.99 -0.94 -17.41
CA GLU A 41 11.96 -0.35 -16.54
C GLU A 41 11.73 -1.20 -15.29
N VAL A 42 11.50 -2.51 -15.45
CA VAL A 42 11.30 -3.44 -14.34
C VAL A 42 12.53 -3.49 -13.42
N GLN A 43 13.74 -3.47 -13.98
CA GLN A 43 14.98 -3.45 -13.18
C GLN A 43 15.14 -2.14 -12.41
N ARG A 44 14.83 -1.00 -13.04
CA ARG A 44 14.86 0.32 -12.39
C ARG A 44 13.89 0.36 -11.22
N GLN A 45 12.63 -0.01 -11.45
CA GLN A 45 11.61 -0.07 -10.39
C GLN A 45 12.04 -1.02 -9.27
N ALA A 46 12.52 -2.23 -9.60
CA ALA A 46 13.00 -3.16 -8.59
C ALA A 46 14.16 -2.58 -7.75
N HIS A 47 15.08 -1.87 -8.38
CA HIS A 47 16.21 -1.23 -7.69
C HIS A 47 15.75 -0.11 -6.75
N GLU A 48 14.92 0.82 -7.23
CA GLU A 48 14.34 1.90 -6.42
C GLU A 48 13.59 1.32 -5.21
N ARG A 49 12.80 0.27 -5.44
CA ARG A 49 12.07 -0.49 -4.42
C ARG A 49 12.95 -1.17 -3.39
N PHE A 50 14.21 -1.46 -3.69
CA PHE A 50 15.16 -1.98 -2.70
C PHE A 50 15.86 -0.88 -1.89
N GLU A 51 15.96 0.34 -2.41
CA GLU A 51 16.61 1.47 -1.74
C GLU A 51 15.67 2.21 -0.77
N GLU A 52 14.37 2.22 -1.05
CA GLU A 52 13.36 2.78 -0.14
C GLU A 52 13.32 2.06 1.22
N ALA A 53 13.04 2.83 2.28
CA ALA A 53 12.82 2.27 3.61
C ALA A 53 11.65 1.28 3.56
N ALA A 54 11.89 0.05 4.04
CA ALA A 54 10.85 -0.96 4.06
C ALA A 54 9.72 -0.51 5.00
N LEU A 55 8.55 -0.26 4.41
CA LEU A 55 7.30 -0.18 5.16
C LEU A 55 6.93 -1.62 5.57
N TYR A 56 6.78 -1.84 6.86
CA TYR A 56 6.45 -3.16 7.39
C TYR A 56 4.95 -3.35 7.35
N HIS A 57 4.52 -4.42 6.69
CA HIS A 57 3.15 -4.89 6.81
C HIS A 57 2.96 -5.60 8.15
N GLU A 58 1.74 -5.61 8.70
CA GLU A 58 1.47 -6.15 10.04
C GLU A 58 1.87 -7.63 10.19
N ASP A 59 1.74 -8.41 9.11
CA ASP A 59 2.12 -9.82 9.05
C ASP A 59 3.65 -10.05 9.06
N GLN A 60 4.45 -9.03 8.76
CA GLN A 60 5.91 -9.07 8.79
C GLN A 60 6.48 -8.79 10.19
N VAL A 61 5.65 -8.37 11.14
CA VAL A 61 6.08 -8.01 12.49
C VAL A 61 5.76 -9.15 13.47
N ASP A 62 6.67 -10.11 13.61
CA ASP A 62 6.53 -11.28 14.49
C ASP A 62 6.15 -10.93 15.95
N ALA A 63 6.57 -9.75 16.43
CA ALA A 63 6.22 -9.28 17.77
C ALA A 63 4.70 -9.07 17.93
N LEU A 64 3.99 -8.67 16.86
CA LEU A 64 2.53 -8.52 16.88
C LEU A 64 1.83 -9.87 17.06
N ALA A 65 2.40 -10.94 16.51
CA ALA A 65 1.92 -12.31 16.68
C ALA A 65 1.91 -12.77 18.15
N ARG A 66 2.79 -12.19 18.98
CA ARG A 66 2.93 -12.50 20.42
C ARG A 66 2.00 -11.70 21.32
N LEU A 67 1.34 -10.66 20.80
CA LEU A 67 0.39 -9.87 21.58
C LEU A 67 -0.88 -10.67 21.86
N SER A 68 -1.47 -10.46 23.04
CA SER A 68 -2.81 -10.97 23.34
C SER A 68 -3.83 -10.47 22.29
N ARG A 69 -4.89 -11.25 22.03
CA ARG A 69 -5.95 -10.86 21.10
C ARG A 69 -6.50 -9.46 21.43
N THR A 70 -6.75 -9.17 22.71
CA THR A 70 -7.25 -7.87 23.16
C THR A 70 -6.27 -6.74 22.89
N THR A 71 -4.98 -6.94 23.16
CA THR A 71 -3.95 -5.93 22.88
C THR A 71 -3.80 -5.68 21.39
N ARG A 72 -3.79 -6.74 20.57
CA ARG A 72 -3.72 -6.62 19.11
C ARG A 72 -4.93 -5.86 18.57
N MET A 73 -6.14 -6.17 19.03
CA MET A 73 -7.35 -5.45 18.62
C MET A 73 -7.27 -3.95 18.97
N LYS A 74 -6.78 -3.60 20.16
CA LYS A 74 -6.59 -2.19 20.55
C LYS A 74 -5.60 -1.48 19.65
N LEU A 75 -4.48 -2.13 19.33
CA LEU A 75 -3.46 -1.59 18.43
C LEU A 75 -4.02 -1.35 17.03
N ILE A 76 -4.64 -2.37 16.41
CA ILE A 76 -5.21 -2.25 15.06
C ILE A 76 -6.24 -1.11 15.02
N CYS A 77 -7.15 -1.05 15.99
CA CYS A 77 -8.10 0.06 16.06
C CYS A 77 -7.40 1.41 16.25
N ALA A 78 -6.36 1.51 17.06
CA ALA A 78 -5.64 2.77 17.25
C ALA A 78 -4.98 3.28 15.96
N ILE A 79 -4.52 2.37 15.09
CA ILE A 79 -3.88 2.71 13.81
C ILE A 79 -4.94 3.04 12.74
N ARG A 80 -5.98 2.20 12.59
CA ARG A 80 -6.93 2.26 11.46
C ARG A 80 -8.15 3.15 11.71
N MET A 81 -8.60 3.29 12.96
CA MET A 81 -9.83 4.03 13.28
C MET A 81 -9.76 5.53 12.90
N PRO A 82 -8.65 6.27 13.09
CA PRO A 82 -8.59 7.68 12.73
C PRO A 82 -8.94 7.95 11.26
N ALA A 83 -8.38 7.15 10.35
CA ALA A 83 -8.69 7.21 8.92
C ALA A 83 -10.16 6.88 8.65
N LEU A 84 -10.71 5.85 9.30
CA LEU A 84 -12.09 5.43 9.11
C LEU A 84 -13.10 6.51 9.52
N VAL A 85 -12.89 7.18 10.65
CA VAL A 85 -13.83 8.20 11.18
C VAL A 85 -13.71 9.57 10.53
N THR A 86 -12.83 9.74 9.54
CA THR A 86 -12.81 10.94 8.69
C THR A 86 -14.05 11.02 7.81
N HIS A 87 -14.61 9.85 7.43
CA HIS A 87 -15.86 9.78 6.70
C HIS A 87 -17.05 10.11 7.60
N ASP A 88 -17.92 11.01 7.15
CA ASP A 88 -19.08 11.47 7.92
C ASP A 88 -20.00 10.33 8.35
N PHE A 89 -20.25 9.37 7.45
CA PHE A 89 -21.04 8.17 7.76
C PHE A 89 -20.47 7.38 8.94
N TRP A 90 -19.18 7.03 8.90
CA TRP A 90 -18.53 6.26 9.96
C TRP A 90 -18.42 7.05 11.27
N ARG A 91 -18.26 8.38 11.18
CA ARG A 91 -18.28 9.27 12.34
C ARG A 91 -19.64 9.22 13.05
N ILE A 92 -20.74 9.33 12.31
CA ILE A 92 -22.11 9.21 12.87
C ILE A 92 -22.33 7.80 13.43
N TRP A 93 -21.93 6.76 12.69
CA TRP A 93 -22.07 5.37 13.12
C TRP A 93 -21.31 5.09 14.43
N SER A 94 -20.17 5.75 14.64
CA SER A 94 -19.36 5.64 15.86
C SER A 94 -20.15 6.06 17.12
N CYS A 95 -21.05 7.04 16.99
CA CYS A 95 -21.92 7.51 18.06
C CYS A 95 -23.04 6.51 18.39
N ILE A 96 -23.47 5.71 17.40
CA ILE A 96 -24.54 4.72 17.56
C ILE A 96 -23.98 3.42 18.13
N SER A 97 -22.89 2.91 17.55
CA SER A 97 -22.29 1.64 17.98
C SER A 97 -20.80 1.58 17.70
N MET A 98 -20.02 2.04 18.67
CA MET A 98 -18.56 1.91 18.65
C MET A 98 -18.08 0.46 18.55
N ASN A 99 -18.84 -0.50 19.08
CA ASN A 99 -18.50 -1.93 18.98
C ASN A 99 -18.63 -2.45 17.55
N ALA A 100 -19.68 -2.04 16.83
CA ALA A 100 -19.84 -2.38 15.41
C ALA A 100 -18.72 -1.76 14.56
N LEU A 101 -18.38 -0.49 14.82
CA LEU A 101 -17.29 0.18 14.11
C LEU A 101 -15.93 -0.47 14.38
N LYS A 102 -15.65 -0.87 15.63
CA LYS A 102 -14.44 -1.67 15.95
C LYS A 102 -14.43 -3.01 15.21
N ALA A 103 -15.57 -3.69 15.11
CA ALA A 103 -15.65 -4.95 14.37
C ALA A 103 -15.41 -4.73 12.87
N LEU A 104 -15.92 -3.64 12.28
CA LEU A 104 -15.64 -3.24 10.90
C LEU A 104 -14.15 -2.93 10.70
N CYS A 105 -13.59 -2.07 11.54
CA CYS A 105 -12.18 -1.67 11.55
C CYS A 105 -11.23 -2.88 11.56
N LEU A 106 -11.57 -3.92 12.34
CA LEU A 106 -10.76 -5.15 12.44
C LEU A 106 -10.91 -6.12 11.27
N LYS A 107 -12.00 -6.04 10.50
CA LYS A 107 -12.34 -7.05 9.49
C LYS A 107 -12.26 -6.55 8.05
N ALA A 108 -12.55 -5.28 7.83
CA ALA A 108 -12.79 -4.71 6.50
C ALA A 108 -11.89 -3.53 6.16
N VAL A 109 -11.14 -2.99 7.13
CA VAL A 109 -10.21 -1.89 6.89
C VAL A 109 -8.80 -2.46 6.88
N ASP A 110 -8.02 -2.13 5.86
CA ASP A 110 -6.60 -2.50 5.77
C ASP A 110 -5.78 -1.35 5.17
N PHE A 111 -4.47 -1.37 5.38
CA PHE A 111 -3.57 -0.39 4.78
C PHE A 111 -2.86 -0.97 3.57
N ARG A 112 -2.87 -0.20 2.48
CA ARG A 112 -2.04 -0.46 1.31
C ARG A 112 -0.99 0.63 1.22
N TYR A 113 0.27 0.20 1.10
CA TYR A 113 1.38 1.10 0.88
C TYR A 113 1.73 1.04 -0.60
N LEU A 114 1.47 2.15 -1.28
CA LEU A 114 1.85 2.33 -2.67
C LEU A 114 3.17 3.07 -2.76
N ARG A 115 3.91 2.79 -3.81
CA ARG A 115 5.14 3.51 -4.16
C ARG A 115 4.88 4.50 -5.27
N SER A 116 5.87 5.34 -5.54
CA SER A 116 5.83 6.18 -6.73
C SER A 116 5.68 5.30 -7.97
N GLU A 117 4.88 5.76 -8.94
CA GLU A 117 4.55 5.03 -10.17
C GLU A 117 3.63 3.81 -9.99
N ASP A 118 3.17 3.48 -8.77
CA ASP A 118 2.17 2.43 -8.59
C ASP A 118 0.77 2.93 -8.94
N ASP A 119 0.06 2.16 -9.78
CA ASP A 119 -1.35 2.37 -10.06
C ASP A 119 -2.23 1.81 -8.93
N LEU A 120 -3.12 2.64 -8.39
CA LEU A 120 -4.07 2.22 -7.37
C LEU A 120 -5.22 1.38 -7.96
N PHE A 121 -5.61 1.68 -9.19
CA PHE A 121 -6.58 0.94 -10.01
C PHE A 121 -6.40 1.31 -11.48
N LEU A 122 -6.76 0.41 -12.39
CA LEU A 122 -6.73 0.68 -13.83
C LEU A 122 -8.14 0.96 -14.39
N PRO A 123 -8.26 1.71 -15.50
CA PRO A 123 -9.55 1.97 -16.10
C PRO A 123 -10.28 0.69 -16.53
N GLY A 124 -11.55 0.57 -16.13
CA GLY A 124 -12.40 -0.59 -16.44
C GLY A 124 -12.27 -1.75 -15.45
N GLU A 125 -11.36 -1.68 -14.47
CA GLU A 125 -11.31 -2.66 -13.40
C GLU A 125 -12.46 -2.45 -12.40
N PRO A 126 -13.22 -3.50 -12.05
CA PRO A 126 -14.25 -3.39 -11.04
C PRO A 126 -13.60 -3.19 -9.67
N MET A 127 -13.98 -2.11 -8.98
CA MET A 127 -13.54 -1.82 -7.62
C MET A 127 -14.58 -2.31 -6.61
N SER A 128 -14.19 -3.27 -5.76
CA SER A 128 -15.03 -3.79 -4.67
C SER A 128 -14.75 -3.13 -3.33
N GLU A 129 -13.90 -2.11 -3.30
CA GLU A 129 -13.40 -1.49 -2.08
C GLU A 129 -13.41 0.03 -2.23
N ALA A 130 -13.75 0.73 -1.15
CA ALA A 130 -13.49 2.16 -1.05
C ALA A 130 -12.12 2.40 -0.44
N LEU A 131 -11.51 3.50 -0.87
CA LEU A 131 -10.13 3.80 -0.58
C LEU A 131 -10.04 5.16 0.10
N TYR A 132 -9.14 5.28 1.06
CA TYR A 132 -8.84 6.52 1.75
C TYR A 132 -7.35 6.78 1.66
N ILE A 133 -6.96 7.95 1.18
CA ILE A 133 -5.57 8.35 1.06
C ILE A 133 -5.14 8.88 2.43
N ALA A 134 -4.53 8.02 3.24
CA ALA A 134 -4.10 8.40 4.60
C ALA A 134 -2.90 9.36 4.62
N ASP A 135 -2.02 9.26 3.62
CA ASP A 135 -0.85 10.12 3.47
C ASP A 135 -0.40 10.11 1.99
N GLY A 136 0.27 11.17 1.56
CA GLY A 136 0.79 11.32 0.20
C GLY A 136 -0.14 12.05 -0.76
N GLN A 137 0.18 11.93 -2.05
CA GLN A 137 -0.52 12.60 -3.15
C GLN A 137 -0.61 11.64 -4.34
N HIS A 138 -1.77 11.61 -4.96
CA HIS A 138 -2.04 10.78 -6.13
C HIS A 138 -2.51 11.64 -7.30
N VAL A 139 -2.35 11.13 -8.52
CA VAL A 139 -2.89 11.77 -9.73
C VAL A 139 -3.98 10.86 -10.27
N TYR A 140 -5.19 11.39 -10.35
CA TYR A 140 -6.27 10.75 -11.07
C TYR A 140 -6.22 11.22 -12.52
N ALA A 141 -5.98 10.29 -13.44
CA ALA A 141 -5.89 10.56 -14.87
C ALA A 141 -7.09 9.94 -15.61
N GLN A 142 -7.75 10.74 -16.43
CA GLN A 142 -8.84 10.34 -17.31
C GLN A 142 -8.39 10.45 -18.75
N THR A 143 -8.74 9.45 -19.55
CA THR A 143 -8.43 9.42 -20.98
C THR A 143 -9.72 9.26 -21.79
N PRO A 144 -9.82 9.85 -23.00
CA PRO A 144 -11.01 9.71 -23.85
C PRO A 144 -11.36 8.25 -24.20
N SER A 145 -10.35 7.37 -24.21
CA SER A 145 -10.55 5.93 -24.46
C SER A 145 -11.29 5.20 -23.34
N THR A 146 -11.29 5.74 -22.11
CA THR A 146 -11.79 5.05 -20.91
C THR A 146 -12.77 5.87 -20.10
N SER A 147 -13.02 7.12 -20.49
CA SER A 147 -13.80 8.09 -19.74
C SER A 147 -14.52 9.05 -20.68
N MET A 148 -15.59 9.68 -20.20
CA MET A 148 -16.40 10.64 -20.97
C MET A 148 -15.74 12.03 -20.99
N VAL A 149 -14.49 12.09 -21.47
CA VAL A 149 -13.69 13.33 -21.61
C VAL A 149 -13.20 13.44 -23.04
N ASP A 150 -13.15 14.67 -23.58
CA ASP A 150 -12.68 14.90 -24.96
C ASP A 150 -11.15 14.83 -25.08
N ASP A 151 -10.44 15.27 -24.03
CA ASP A 151 -8.98 15.28 -23.92
C ASP A 151 -8.51 14.58 -22.64
N VAL A 152 -7.21 14.29 -22.54
CA VAL A 152 -6.63 13.73 -21.30
C VAL A 152 -6.69 14.78 -20.19
N VAL A 153 -7.35 14.43 -19.08
CA VAL A 153 -7.50 15.30 -17.92
C VAL A 153 -6.84 14.63 -16.71
N SER A 154 -6.04 15.38 -15.97
CA SER A 154 -5.42 14.92 -14.73
C SER A 154 -5.78 15.84 -13.58
N SER A 155 -6.20 15.27 -12.46
CA SER A 155 -6.44 15.98 -11.20
C SER A 155 -5.61 15.40 -10.08
N SER A 156 -4.94 16.26 -9.32
CA SER A 156 -4.26 15.85 -8.10
C SER A 156 -5.28 15.54 -7.00
N VAL A 157 -5.07 14.44 -6.28
CA VAL A 157 -5.81 14.08 -5.08
C VAL A 157 -4.82 14.06 -3.91
N GLU A 158 -5.06 14.90 -2.93
CA GLU A 158 -4.21 15.02 -1.75
C GLU A 158 -4.58 13.98 -0.67
N GLY A 159 -3.74 13.89 0.36
CA GLY A 159 -4.04 13.13 1.57
C GLY A 159 -5.35 13.55 2.23
N ASP A 160 -5.80 12.71 3.15
CA ASP A 160 -7.05 12.84 3.88
C ASP A 160 -8.33 12.91 3.02
N THR A 161 -8.28 12.29 1.84
CA THR A 161 -9.38 12.27 0.89
C THR A 161 -9.87 10.85 0.62
N TRP A 162 -11.20 10.67 0.59
CA TRP A 162 -11.84 9.42 0.15
C TRP A 162 -11.92 9.37 -1.37
N VAL A 163 -11.54 8.23 -1.92
CA VAL A 163 -11.67 7.92 -3.36
C VAL A 163 -12.44 6.61 -3.52
N CYS A 164 -13.16 6.50 -4.64
CA CYS A 164 -14.00 5.33 -4.93
C CYS A 164 -15.09 5.04 -3.87
N GLU A 165 -15.66 6.06 -3.22
CA GLU A 165 -16.70 5.89 -2.20
C GLU A 165 -17.93 5.13 -2.73
N ALA A 166 -18.25 5.28 -4.02
CA ALA A 166 -19.35 4.57 -4.68
C ALA A 166 -19.29 3.04 -4.50
N ALA A 167 -18.09 2.46 -4.32
CA ALA A 167 -17.92 1.03 -4.06
C ALA A 167 -18.55 0.59 -2.73
N LEU A 168 -18.73 1.49 -1.75
CA LEU A 168 -19.40 1.17 -0.48
C LEU A 168 -20.90 0.90 -0.64
N TRP A 169 -21.52 1.49 -1.67
CA TRP A 169 -22.97 1.54 -1.81
C TRP A 169 -23.51 0.67 -2.94
N SER A 170 -22.62 0.15 -3.79
CA SER A 170 -22.97 -0.56 -5.03
C SER A 170 -22.80 -2.07 -4.96
N MET A 171 -22.44 -2.61 -3.79
CA MET A 171 -22.36 -4.06 -3.53
C MET A 171 -23.66 -4.65 -2.97
#